data_AF-A0A7S4WDV2-F1
#
_entry.id   AF-A0A7S4WDV2-F1
#
_cell.length_a   1.000
_cell.length_b   1.000
_cell.length_c   1.000
_cell.angle_alpha   90.00
_cell.angle_beta   90.00
_cell.angle_gamma   90.00
#
_symmetry.space_group_name_H-M   'P 1'
#
loop_
_entity.id
_entity.type
_entity.pdbx_description
1 polymer ?
#
loop_
_entity_poly.entity_id
_entity_poly.type
_entity_poly.pdbx_seq_one_letter_code
_entity_poly.pdbx_strand_id
1 'polypeptide(L)'
;NRCVEAATQDTDFFFFTDDDDFVSNNALQFLADAAYHVQADIVSAFFHQFRAPTLEEAIAKKTESIWMFSGGSLAMGTLSNPFGGALMLVSRTAFNAIGGFSELDTVGCEDWEFYMRATAKGLRVEVVPNPDLLYIQKKEVSMSTTMDLKLCSYRAMSPVLSRYPPLADTFLMLRGLVDSVAEKNDEELQWSSRRYIGRQTSNGWEYGYCAHDLGKKVTFSNCHFQHLPDYNKDEARYEMNSLTGTSWPFVGRFGMHPSVSILDDSDKSITVLRRFKSNIVGDMKLKLSIHHGMPCGDGVLAQLYFGSTMLWGPMHVLPNSDPLEWTSNKFKIQPEDSILLMISPLSNDGCDSILVELDLYAEEELYY
;
A
#
# COMPACT_ATOMS: atom_id res chain seq x y z
N ASN A 1 -20.34 7.48 18.74
CA ASN A 1 -21.62 7.19 19.42
C ASN A 1 -21.64 7.64 20.87
N ARG A 2 -20.89 7.01 21.78
CA ARG A 2 -20.89 7.34 23.23
C ARG A 2 -20.65 8.82 23.57
N CYS A 3 -19.74 9.50 22.85
CA CYS A 3 -19.49 10.92 23.07
C CYS A 3 -20.72 11.80 22.77
N VAL A 4 -21.51 11.44 21.75
CA VAL A 4 -22.75 12.16 21.39
C VAL A 4 -23.84 11.92 22.43
N GLU A 5 -23.93 10.69 22.97
CA GLU A 5 -24.87 10.34 24.04
C GLU A 5 -24.59 11.11 25.33
N ALA A 6 -23.32 11.35 25.63
CA ALA A 6 -22.89 12.10 26.81
C ALA A 6 -23.06 13.62 26.67
N ALA A 7 -23.27 14.13 25.45
CA ALA A 7 -23.37 15.56 25.19
C ALA A 7 -24.69 16.16 25.71
N THR A 8 -24.62 17.40 26.18
CA THR A 8 -25.76 18.12 26.76
C THR A 8 -26.84 18.42 25.72
N GLN A 9 -28.10 18.48 26.15
CA GLN A 9 -29.25 18.60 25.24
C GLN A 9 -29.27 19.90 24.41
N ASP A 10 -28.54 20.94 24.85
CA ASP A 10 -28.36 22.23 24.18
C ASP A 10 -27.26 22.23 23.10
N THR A 11 -26.59 21.10 22.86
CA THR A 11 -25.63 20.99 21.73
C THR A 11 -26.38 20.83 20.40
N ASP A 12 -26.23 21.79 19.48
CA ASP A 12 -26.86 21.75 18.15
C ASP A 12 -26.08 20.91 17.13
N PHE A 13 -24.74 20.98 17.18
CA PHE A 13 -23.85 20.33 16.24
C PHE A 13 -22.72 19.60 16.94
N PHE A 14 -22.25 18.52 16.32
CA PHE A 14 -21.08 17.75 16.71
C PHE A 14 -20.02 17.86 15.64
N PHE A 15 -18.79 18.19 16.03
CA PHE A 15 -17.65 18.07 15.14
C PHE A 15 -16.86 16.82 15.52
N PHE A 16 -16.73 15.90 14.57
CA PHE A 16 -15.93 14.68 14.73
C PHE A 16 -14.50 14.95 14.24
N THR A 17 -13.53 14.44 14.98
CA THR A 17 -12.10 14.52 14.65
C THR A 17 -11.39 13.32 15.26
N ASP A 18 -10.35 12.86 14.59
CA ASP A 18 -9.43 11.88 15.14
C ASP A 18 -8.40 12.59 16.04
N ASP A 19 -7.71 11.82 16.88
CA ASP A 19 -6.76 12.32 17.88
C ASP A 19 -5.41 12.74 17.27
N ASP A 20 -5.16 12.34 16.03
CA ASP A 20 -3.95 12.64 15.28
C ASP A 20 -4.15 13.61 14.11
N ASP A 21 -5.35 14.15 13.97
CA ASP A 21 -5.68 15.15 12.95
C ASP A 21 -5.66 16.58 13.50
N PHE A 22 -5.47 17.53 12.58
CA PHE A 22 -5.38 18.95 12.91
C PHE A 22 -6.46 19.75 12.20
N VAL A 23 -6.95 20.76 12.93
CA VAL A 23 -8.05 21.62 12.50
C VAL A 23 -7.61 23.06 12.63
N SER A 24 -7.84 23.87 11.59
CA SER A 24 -7.45 25.28 11.62
C SER A 24 -8.27 26.05 12.67
N ASN A 25 -7.69 27.14 13.18
CA ASN A 25 -8.33 27.96 14.22
C ASN A 25 -9.72 28.49 13.83
N ASN A 26 -10.00 28.63 12.53
CA ASN A 26 -11.28 29.13 12.02
C ASN A 26 -12.19 28.04 11.43
N ALA A 27 -11.78 26.77 11.41
CA ALA A 27 -12.53 25.71 10.75
C ALA A 27 -13.92 25.52 11.34
N LEU A 28 -14.04 25.43 12.67
CA LEU A 28 -15.34 25.20 13.32
C LEU A 28 -16.34 26.32 13.02
N GLN A 29 -15.89 27.58 13.09
CA GLN A 29 -16.71 28.73 12.74
C GLN A 29 -17.14 28.66 11.26
N PHE A 30 -16.20 28.37 10.36
CA PHE A 30 -16.48 28.31 8.93
C PHE A 30 -17.47 27.18 8.57
N LEU A 31 -17.27 25.98 9.13
CA LEU A 31 -18.14 24.84 8.91
C LEU A 31 -19.53 25.08 9.49
N ALA A 32 -19.63 25.70 10.67
CA ALA A 32 -20.89 26.07 11.27
C ALA A 32 -21.62 27.12 10.45
N ASP A 33 -20.94 28.19 10.04
CA ASP A 33 -21.52 29.23 9.18
C ASP A 33 -22.02 28.64 7.86
N ALA A 34 -21.23 27.75 7.24
CA ALA A 34 -21.66 27.01 6.05
C ALA A 34 -22.94 26.21 6.35
N ALA A 35 -22.94 25.41 7.42
CA ALA A 35 -24.10 24.60 7.81
C ALA A 35 -25.36 25.46 8.00
N TYR A 36 -25.25 26.60 8.67
CA TYR A 36 -26.35 27.54 8.88
C TYR A 36 -26.82 28.19 7.57
N HIS A 37 -25.89 28.68 6.74
CA HIS A 37 -26.23 29.41 5.52
C HIS A 37 -26.92 28.56 4.47
N VAL A 38 -26.47 27.31 4.30
CA VAL A 38 -27.08 26.38 3.34
C VAL A 38 -28.05 25.40 3.98
N GLN A 39 -28.31 25.52 5.28
CA GLN A 39 -29.17 24.60 6.04
C GLN A 39 -28.74 23.14 5.85
N ALA A 40 -27.43 22.89 5.94
CA ALA A 40 -26.88 21.55 5.82
C ALA A 40 -27.04 20.77 7.14
N ASP A 41 -27.31 19.48 6.99
CA ASP A 41 -27.35 18.51 8.08
C ASP A 41 -25.96 18.02 8.45
N ILE A 42 -25.10 17.90 7.44
CA ILE A 42 -23.70 17.48 7.58
C ILE A 42 -22.83 18.36 6.67
N VAL A 43 -21.72 18.86 7.20
CA VAL A 43 -20.72 19.62 6.45
C VAL A 43 -19.34 19.01 6.65
N SER A 44 -18.66 18.72 5.55
CA SER A 44 -17.23 18.39 5.53
C SER A 44 -16.45 19.45 4.74
N ALA A 45 -15.14 19.24 4.57
CA ALA A 45 -14.34 20.05 3.68
C ALA A 45 -13.34 19.20 2.89
N PHE A 46 -12.70 19.82 1.90
CA PHE A 46 -11.44 19.33 1.39
C PHE A 46 -10.43 19.28 2.55
N PHE A 47 -9.41 18.44 2.42
CA PHE A 47 -8.36 18.40 3.42
C PHE A 47 -7.00 18.17 2.79
N HIS A 48 -5.98 18.63 3.50
CA HIS A 48 -4.60 18.25 3.23
C HIS A 48 -4.29 16.92 3.90
N GLN A 49 -3.64 16.01 3.17
CA GLN A 49 -3.07 14.81 3.74
C GLN A 49 -1.55 14.94 3.81
N PHE A 50 -0.94 14.53 4.93
CA PHE A 50 0.49 14.66 5.17
C PHE A 50 1.08 13.50 5.98
N ARG A 51 2.35 13.14 5.75
CA ARG A 51 3.14 12.22 6.60
C ARG A 51 4.23 13.00 7.34
N ALA A 52 3.81 13.82 8.30
CA ALA A 52 4.74 14.57 9.15
C ALA A 52 4.36 14.38 10.62
N PRO A 53 5.31 14.27 11.55
CA PRO A 53 5.03 14.09 12.97
C PRO A 53 4.32 15.28 13.64
N THR A 54 4.43 16.50 13.09
CA THR A 54 3.83 17.72 13.68
C THR A 54 3.09 18.58 12.65
N LEU A 55 2.19 19.44 13.13
CA LEU A 55 1.46 20.41 12.30
C LEU A 55 2.38 21.46 11.69
N GLU A 56 3.39 21.94 12.43
CA GLU A 56 4.36 22.90 11.91
C GLU A 56 5.13 22.32 10.72
N GLU A 57 5.52 21.05 10.81
CA GLU A 57 6.13 20.34 9.69
C GLU A 57 5.14 20.10 8.55
N ALA A 58 3.88 19.76 8.86
CA ALA A 58 2.83 19.59 7.85
C ALA A 58 2.60 20.86 7.02
N ILE A 59 2.52 22.01 7.70
CA ILE A 59 2.37 23.33 7.06
C ILE A 59 3.63 23.69 6.27
N ALA A 60 4.82 23.47 6.83
CA ALA A 60 6.09 23.82 6.19
C ALA A 60 6.37 22.99 4.93
N LYS A 61 6.01 21.70 4.92
CA LYS A 61 6.25 20.79 3.79
C LYS A 61 5.33 21.02 2.60
N LYS A 62 4.28 21.85 2.73
CA LYS A 62 3.27 22.07 1.68
C LYS A 62 2.75 20.73 1.11
N THR A 63 2.21 19.91 2.00
CA THR A 63 1.17 18.87 1.79
C THR A 63 1.34 17.94 0.59
N GLU A 64 1.49 16.63 0.84
CA GLU A 64 1.69 15.62 -0.20
C GLU A 64 0.53 15.53 -1.19
N SER A 65 -0.69 15.74 -0.71
CA SER A 65 -1.90 15.68 -1.52
C SER A 65 -3.07 16.46 -0.91
N ILE A 66 -3.95 16.95 -1.77
CA ILE A 66 -5.24 17.55 -1.40
C ILE A 66 -6.34 16.58 -1.81
N TRP A 67 -7.18 16.22 -0.87
CA TRP A 67 -8.36 15.40 -1.12
C TRP A 67 -9.57 16.30 -1.38
N MET A 68 -10.19 16.08 -2.53
CA MET A 68 -11.32 16.86 -3.02
C MET A 68 -12.56 15.98 -3.13
N PHE A 69 -13.72 16.57 -2.83
CA PHE A 69 -14.98 15.87 -2.71
C PHE A 69 -16.07 16.60 -3.49
N SER A 70 -16.98 15.87 -4.12
CA SER A 70 -18.04 16.47 -4.93
C SER A 70 -19.32 16.80 -4.16
N GLY A 71 -19.44 16.33 -2.91
CA GLY A 71 -20.61 16.54 -2.06
C GLY A 71 -21.66 15.42 -2.10
N GLY A 72 -22.83 15.69 -1.52
CA GLY A 72 -23.94 14.78 -1.19
C GLY A 72 -24.61 14.02 -2.34
N SER A 73 -23.86 13.38 -3.23
CA SER A 73 -24.39 12.58 -4.34
C SER A 73 -24.44 11.10 -3.96
N LEU A 74 -25.64 10.57 -3.77
CA LEU A 74 -25.85 9.15 -3.46
C LEU A 74 -25.29 8.23 -4.54
N ALA A 75 -25.49 8.59 -5.81
CA ALA A 75 -25.02 7.79 -6.94
C ALA A 75 -23.48 7.74 -6.98
N MET A 76 -22.82 8.89 -6.83
CA MET A 76 -21.34 8.92 -6.74
C MET A 76 -20.85 8.15 -5.53
N GLY A 77 -21.57 8.23 -4.41
CA GLY A 77 -21.31 7.47 -3.19
C GLY A 77 -21.37 5.95 -3.34
N THR A 78 -21.91 5.41 -4.44
CA THR A 78 -21.83 3.98 -4.76
C THR A 78 -20.57 3.61 -5.56
N LEU A 79 -19.87 4.59 -6.12
CA LEU A 79 -18.69 4.39 -6.97
C LEU A 79 -17.40 4.72 -6.22
N SER A 80 -17.40 5.81 -5.46
CA SER A 80 -16.29 6.30 -4.63
C SER A 80 -16.85 7.13 -3.48
N ASN A 81 -16.03 7.63 -2.55
CA ASN A 81 -16.49 8.52 -1.50
C ASN A 81 -16.51 9.99 -2.00
N PRO A 82 -17.68 10.60 -2.29
CA PRO A 82 -17.78 12.00 -2.68
C PRO A 82 -18.00 12.95 -1.50
N PHE A 83 -18.10 12.48 -0.27
CA PHE A 83 -18.71 13.22 0.82
C PHE A 83 -17.70 13.94 1.72
N GLY A 84 -16.51 13.38 1.90
CA GLY A 84 -15.51 13.86 2.86
C GLY A 84 -14.84 12.72 3.63
N GLY A 85 -13.97 13.07 4.58
CA GLY A 85 -13.40 12.12 5.55
C GLY A 85 -14.15 12.09 6.87
N ALA A 86 -13.50 11.52 7.89
CA ALA A 86 -14.00 11.43 9.26
C ALA A 86 -14.19 12.80 9.94
N LEU A 87 -13.45 13.83 9.51
CA LEU A 87 -13.58 15.19 10.02
C LEU A 87 -14.81 15.87 9.43
N MET A 88 -15.87 15.96 10.25
CA MET A 88 -17.18 16.43 9.79
C MET A 88 -17.97 17.11 10.91
N LEU A 89 -18.73 18.14 10.53
CA LEU A 89 -19.73 18.77 11.39
C LEU A 89 -21.10 18.15 11.09
N VAL A 90 -21.79 17.65 12.11
CA VAL A 90 -23.08 16.94 11.99
C VAL A 90 -24.09 17.55 12.94
N SER A 91 -25.28 17.89 12.44
CA SER A 91 -26.36 18.36 13.31
C SER A 91 -26.86 17.25 14.22
N ARG A 92 -27.27 17.59 15.45
CA ARG A 92 -27.85 16.61 16.38
C ARG A 92 -29.05 15.89 15.78
N THR A 93 -29.90 16.63 15.06
CA THR A 93 -31.08 16.09 14.38
C THR A 93 -30.67 15.05 13.34
N ALA A 94 -29.65 15.34 12.52
CA ALA A 94 -29.14 14.42 11.51
C ALA A 94 -28.56 13.15 12.15
N PHE A 95 -27.71 13.30 13.17
CA PHE A 95 -27.11 12.17 13.87
C PHE A 95 -28.17 11.22 14.45
N ASN A 96 -29.20 11.78 15.09
CA ASN A 96 -30.33 11.03 15.63
C ASN A 96 -31.15 10.35 14.54
N ALA A 97 -31.40 11.03 13.41
CA ALA A 97 -32.14 10.47 12.28
C ALA A 97 -31.39 9.30 11.59
N ILE A 98 -30.05 9.36 11.59
CA ILE A 98 -29.18 8.32 11.02
C ILE A 98 -29.05 7.13 11.98
N GLY A 99 -29.04 7.37 13.29
CA GLY A 99 -28.85 6.36 14.33
C GLY A 99 -27.37 6.13 14.69
N GLY A 100 -26.51 7.13 14.50
CA GLY A 100 -25.08 7.05 14.80
C GLY A 100 -24.25 6.22 13.81
N PHE A 101 -22.96 6.03 14.11
CA PHE A 101 -22.04 5.21 13.32
C PHE A 101 -22.32 3.72 13.53
N SER A 102 -22.08 2.90 12.51
CA SER A 102 -22.11 1.45 12.69
C SER A 102 -20.89 0.98 13.49
N GLU A 103 -21.05 -0.06 14.30
CA GLU A 103 -20.01 -0.56 15.22
C GLU A 103 -19.40 -1.88 14.71
N LEU A 104 -19.16 -1.96 13.39
CA LEU A 104 -18.48 -3.11 12.79
C LEU A 104 -16.97 -2.94 12.94
N ASP A 105 -16.38 -3.72 13.84
CA ASP A 105 -14.94 -3.71 14.09
C ASP A 105 -14.15 -4.14 12.84
N THR A 106 -12.95 -3.57 12.66
CA THR A 106 -11.92 -3.97 11.66
C THR A 106 -12.24 -3.75 10.16
N VAL A 107 -13.42 -3.23 9.81
CA VAL A 107 -13.80 -3.01 8.40
C VAL A 107 -13.36 -1.64 7.87
N GLY A 108 -13.37 -0.60 8.72
CA GLY A 108 -13.19 0.80 8.32
C GLY A 108 -14.37 1.35 7.51
N CYS A 109 -14.28 2.60 7.07
CA CYS A 109 -15.27 3.29 6.23
C CYS A 109 -16.67 3.48 6.84
N GLU A 110 -16.75 3.52 8.17
CA GLU A 110 -17.95 3.92 8.91
C GLU A 110 -18.41 5.35 8.60
N ASP A 111 -17.47 6.24 8.31
CA ASP A 111 -17.72 7.62 7.92
C ASP A 111 -18.44 7.69 6.58
N TRP A 112 -17.93 6.98 5.56
CA TRP A 112 -18.57 6.87 4.26
C TRP A 112 -19.95 6.20 4.36
N GLU A 113 -20.08 5.12 5.13
CA GLU A 113 -21.37 4.48 5.40
C GLU A 113 -22.37 5.42 6.10
N PHE A 114 -21.89 6.25 7.02
CA PHE A 114 -22.69 7.28 7.69
C PHE A 114 -23.22 8.33 6.71
N TYR A 115 -22.37 8.88 5.83
CA TYR A 115 -22.79 9.79 4.77
C TYR A 115 -23.78 9.16 3.79
N MET A 116 -23.59 7.88 3.44
CA MET A 116 -24.49 7.14 2.56
C MET A 116 -25.87 6.98 3.19
N ARG A 117 -25.93 6.63 4.49
CA ARG A 117 -27.21 6.60 5.24
C ARG A 117 -27.86 7.97 5.31
N ALA A 118 -27.08 9.03 5.54
CA ALA A 118 -27.58 10.40 5.59
C ALA A 118 -28.23 10.80 4.26
N THR A 119 -27.49 10.65 3.17
CA THR A 119 -27.93 11.02 1.82
C THR A 119 -29.13 10.17 1.37
N ALA A 120 -29.14 8.87 1.69
CA ALA A 120 -30.27 7.98 1.39
C ALA A 120 -31.55 8.29 2.20
N LYS A 121 -31.42 9.02 3.31
CA LYS A 121 -32.53 9.57 4.10
C LYS A 121 -32.97 10.96 3.61
N GLY A 122 -32.30 11.52 2.61
CA GLY A 122 -32.58 12.85 2.08
C GLY A 122 -32.02 13.99 2.94
N LEU A 123 -31.08 13.70 3.84
CA LEU A 123 -30.36 14.72 4.60
C LEU A 123 -29.39 15.48 3.70
N ARG A 124 -29.20 16.77 3.98
CA ARG A 124 -28.36 17.66 3.19
C ARG A 124 -26.89 17.55 3.60
N VAL A 125 -26.09 16.88 2.77
CA VAL A 125 -24.64 16.73 2.94
C VAL A 125 -23.91 17.69 2.01
N GLU A 126 -23.10 18.58 2.58
CA GLU A 126 -22.39 19.63 1.84
C GLU A 126 -20.89 19.56 2.11
N VAL A 127 -20.10 20.05 1.15
CA VAL A 127 -18.63 20.07 1.24
C VAL A 127 -18.15 21.49 0.99
N VAL A 128 -17.32 21.98 1.90
CA VAL A 128 -16.60 23.23 1.72
C VAL A 128 -15.35 22.99 0.86
N PRO A 129 -15.21 23.67 -0.31
CA PRO A 129 -14.06 23.50 -1.19
C PRO A 129 -12.85 24.33 -0.71
N ASN A 130 -12.48 24.19 0.57
CA ASN A 130 -11.35 24.86 1.19
C ASN A 130 -10.50 23.85 1.98
N PRO A 131 -9.33 23.44 1.47
CA PRO A 131 -8.50 22.44 2.13
C PRO A 131 -7.77 22.99 3.37
N ASP A 132 -7.64 24.31 3.51
CA ASP A 132 -6.89 24.94 4.62
C ASP A 132 -7.60 24.81 5.98
N LEU A 133 -8.80 24.22 6.01
CA LEU A 133 -9.59 24.01 7.21
C LEU A 133 -9.17 22.74 7.97
N LEU A 134 -8.80 21.67 7.25
CA LEU A 134 -8.64 20.33 7.79
C LEU A 134 -7.32 19.71 7.30
N TYR A 135 -6.58 19.08 8.21
CA TYR A 135 -5.30 18.45 7.93
C TYR A 135 -5.28 17.05 8.55
N ILE A 136 -5.16 16.02 7.71
CA ILE A 136 -5.22 14.62 8.11
C ILE A 136 -3.82 14.00 8.10
N GLN A 137 -3.42 13.43 9.23
CA GLN A 137 -2.13 12.76 9.36
C GLN A 137 -2.23 11.32 8.82
N LYS A 138 -1.34 10.97 7.89
CA LYS A 138 -1.22 9.58 7.41
C LYS A 138 0.01 8.93 8.02
N LYS A 139 -0.21 7.85 8.77
CA LYS A 139 0.85 6.98 9.30
C LYS A 139 0.88 5.69 8.49
N GLU A 140 2.01 4.99 8.51
CA GLU A 140 2.14 3.68 7.83
C GLU A 140 1.15 2.64 8.39
N VAL A 141 0.84 2.74 9.69
CA VAL A 141 -0.08 1.87 10.42
C VAL A 141 -1.51 2.42 10.51
N SER A 142 -1.82 3.51 9.79
CA SER A 142 -3.19 4.05 9.79
C SER A 142 -4.20 3.00 9.30
N MET A 143 -5.44 3.07 9.76
CA MET A 143 -6.50 2.19 9.27
C MET A 143 -6.64 2.28 7.74
N SER A 144 -6.53 3.50 7.18
CA SER A 144 -6.62 3.73 5.74
C SER A 144 -5.51 3.06 4.90
N THR A 145 -4.42 2.60 5.52
CA THR A 145 -3.33 1.88 4.83
C THR A 145 -3.43 0.36 4.96
N THR A 146 -4.19 -0.13 5.96
CA THR A 146 -4.24 -1.55 6.33
C THR A 146 -5.62 -2.19 6.14
N MET A 147 -6.67 -1.39 5.91
CA MET A 147 -8.04 -1.89 5.72
C MET A 147 -8.23 -2.65 4.40
N ASP A 148 -9.15 -3.63 4.43
CA ASP A 148 -9.66 -4.25 3.21
C ASP A 148 -10.61 -3.29 2.49
N LEU A 149 -10.14 -2.71 1.39
CA LEU A 149 -10.89 -1.75 0.58
C LEU A 149 -12.19 -2.33 0.02
N LYS A 150 -12.28 -3.64 -0.21
CA LYS A 150 -13.49 -4.30 -0.71
C LYS A 150 -14.54 -4.38 0.39
N LEU A 151 -14.15 -4.79 1.60
CA LEU A 151 -15.04 -4.80 2.76
C LEU A 151 -15.49 -3.39 3.15
N CYS A 152 -14.56 -2.42 3.14
CA CYS A 152 -14.86 -1.00 3.31
C CYS A 152 -15.93 -0.51 2.30
N SER A 153 -15.72 -0.78 1.00
CA SER A 153 -16.66 -0.38 -0.05
C SER A 153 -18.02 -1.04 0.15
N TYR A 154 -18.05 -2.33 0.51
CA TYR A 154 -19.28 -3.06 0.78
C TYR A 154 -20.05 -2.46 1.96
N ARG A 155 -19.36 -2.14 3.06
CA ARG A 155 -19.94 -1.45 4.23
C ARG A 155 -20.57 -0.13 3.81
N ALA A 156 -19.82 0.72 3.11
CA ALA A 156 -20.30 2.02 2.64
C ALA A 156 -21.54 1.92 1.76
N MET A 157 -21.59 0.91 0.88
CA MET A 157 -22.73 0.69 -0.04
C MET A 157 -23.91 -0.03 0.62
N SER A 158 -23.73 -0.69 1.76
CA SER A 158 -24.77 -1.48 2.43
C SER A 158 -26.13 -0.76 2.60
N PRO A 159 -26.22 0.56 2.87
CA PRO A 159 -27.49 1.26 2.96
C PRO A 159 -28.28 1.30 1.65
N VAL A 160 -27.59 1.33 0.51
CA VAL A 160 -28.21 1.33 -0.82
C VAL A 160 -28.52 -0.09 -1.25
N LEU A 161 -27.59 -1.03 -1.04
CA LEU A 161 -27.76 -2.43 -1.42
C LEU A 161 -28.96 -3.08 -0.70
N SER A 162 -29.11 -2.82 0.60
CA SER A 162 -30.23 -3.34 1.39
C SER A 162 -31.58 -2.74 0.98
N ARG A 163 -31.59 -1.51 0.47
CA ARG A 163 -32.81 -0.80 0.04
C ARG A 163 -33.24 -1.14 -1.39
N TYR A 164 -32.29 -1.49 -2.26
CA TYR A 164 -32.54 -1.81 -3.66
C TYR A 164 -31.92 -3.16 -4.08
N PRO A 165 -32.38 -4.31 -3.54
CA PRO A 165 -31.78 -5.61 -3.84
C PRO A 165 -31.67 -5.95 -5.34
N PRO A 166 -32.65 -5.63 -6.21
CA PRO A 166 -32.53 -5.92 -7.64
C PRO A 166 -31.40 -5.15 -8.36
N LEU A 167 -30.90 -4.07 -7.77
CA LEU A 167 -29.80 -3.27 -8.31
C LEU A 167 -28.47 -3.55 -7.61
N ALA A 168 -28.46 -4.40 -6.57
CA ALA A 168 -27.27 -4.67 -5.78
C ALA A 168 -26.14 -5.23 -6.66
N ASP A 169 -26.45 -6.22 -7.51
CA ASP A 169 -25.48 -6.82 -8.43
C ASP A 169 -24.91 -5.79 -9.41
N THR A 170 -25.73 -4.86 -9.89
CA THR A 170 -25.30 -3.77 -10.79
C THR A 170 -24.33 -2.83 -10.09
N PHE A 171 -24.61 -2.42 -8.85
CA PHE A 171 -23.71 -1.56 -8.08
C PHE A 171 -22.39 -2.27 -7.76
N LEU A 172 -22.43 -3.55 -7.39
CA LEU A 172 -21.23 -4.35 -7.15
C LEU A 172 -20.39 -4.52 -8.43
N MET A 173 -21.04 -4.75 -9.57
CA MET A 173 -20.37 -4.81 -10.87
C MET A 173 -19.71 -3.47 -11.23
N LEU A 174 -20.43 -2.35 -11.10
CA LEU A 174 -19.89 -1.02 -11.39
C LEU A 174 -18.70 -0.70 -10.48
N ARG A 175 -18.77 -1.03 -9.19
CA ARG A 175 -17.66 -0.86 -8.25
C ARG A 175 -16.45 -1.70 -8.66
N GLY A 176 -16.66 -2.98 -8.99
CA GLY A 176 -15.57 -3.85 -9.47
C GLY A 176 -14.92 -3.35 -10.77
N LEU A 177 -15.68 -2.72 -11.66
CA LEU A 177 -15.14 -2.07 -12.85
C LEU A 177 -14.29 -0.83 -12.49
N VAL A 178 -14.76 0.00 -11.56
CA VAL A 178 -13.98 1.15 -11.06
C VAL A 178 -12.66 0.70 -10.45
N ASP A 179 -12.68 -0.34 -9.61
CA ASP A 179 -11.47 -0.91 -9.00
C ASP A 179 -10.51 -1.43 -10.07
N SER A 180 -11.01 -2.16 -11.09
CA SER A 180 -10.17 -2.66 -12.18
C SER A 180 -9.55 -1.54 -13.04
N VAL A 181 -10.26 -0.42 -13.23
CA VAL A 181 -9.72 0.74 -13.96
C VAL A 181 -8.68 1.49 -13.11
N ALA A 182 -8.93 1.64 -11.81
CA ALA A 182 -7.97 2.24 -10.89
C ALA A 182 -6.67 1.44 -10.85
N GLU A 183 -6.75 0.11 -10.76
CA GLU A 183 -5.59 -0.79 -10.81
C GLU A 183 -4.78 -0.59 -12.12
N LYS A 184 -5.45 -0.50 -13.26
CA LYS A 184 -4.79 -0.24 -14.56
C LYS A 184 -4.18 1.16 -14.66
N ASN A 185 -4.83 2.18 -14.13
CA ASN A 185 -4.32 3.55 -14.17
C ASN A 185 -3.15 3.74 -13.22
N ASP A 186 -3.15 3.09 -12.05
CA ASP A 186 -1.97 3.02 -11.18
C ASP A 186 -0.82 2.29 -11.87
N GLU A 187 -1.13 1.22 -12.61
CA GLU A 187 -0.15 0.57 -13.47
C GLU A 187 0.40 1.53 -14.53
N GLU A 188 -0.42 2.32 -15.24
CA GLU A 188 0.02 3.27 -16.30
C GLU A 188 0.73 4.52 -15.77
N LEU A 189 0.31 5.09 -14.63
CA LEU A 189 0.93 6.27 -14.00
C LEU A 189 2.34 5.98 -13.47
N GLN A 190 2.62 4.74 -13.09
CA GLN A 190 3.96 4.28 -12.74
C GLN A 190 4.95 4.38 -13.91
N TRP A 191 4.52 4.54 -15.18
CA TRP A 191 5.41 4.56 -16.35
C TRP A 191 5.97 5.93 -16.71
N SER A 192 5.56 7.01 -16.04
CA SER A 192 6.26 8.28 -16.23
C SER A 192 7.63 8.21 -15.52
N SER A 193 8.71 8.44 -16.27
CA SER A 193 10.10 8.37 -15.76
C SER A 193 10.40 9.30 -14.58
N ARG A 194 9.46 10.17 -14.22
CA ARG A 194 9.51 11.11 -13.10
C ARG A 194 8.88 10.58 -11.80
N ARG A 195 8.06 9.51 -11.85
CA ARG A 195 7.35 8.97 -10.67
C ARG A 195 7.36 7.44 -10.57
N TYR A 196 8.29 6.78 -11.25
CA TYR A 196 8.40 5.33 -11.21
C TYR A 196 8.74 4.87 -9.78
N ILE A 197 7.90 3.98 -9.22
CA ILE A 197 8.22 3.18 -8.03
C ILE A 197 7.92 1.73 -8.39
N GLY A 198 8.95 0.98 -8.75
CA GLY A 198 8.83 -0.45 -9.01
C GLY A 198 8.99 -1.21 -7.71
N ARG A 199 7.87 -1.58 -7.07
CA ARG A 199 7.87 -2.52 -5.95
C ARG A 199 7.88 -3.94 -6.47
N GLN A 200 8.56 -4.82 -5.76
CA GLN A 200 8.58 -6.25 -6.06
C GLN A 200 7.14 -6.79 -6.15
N THR A 201 6.86 -7.65 -7.14
CA THR A 201 5.54 -8.20 -7.58
C THR A 201 4.70 -7.38 -8.55
N SER A 202 5.14 -6.18 -8.94
CA SER A 202 4.61 -5.47 -10.12
C SER A 202 5.70 -5.22 -11.16
N ASN A 203 5.30 -5.10 -12.43
CA ASN A 203 6.07 -4.52 -13.54
C ASN A 203 7.55 -4.94 -13.70
N GLY A 204 7.84 -5.83 -14.67
CA GLY A 204 9.20 -6.08 -15.19
C GLY A 204 10.13 -6.94 -14.32
N TRP A 205 9.71 -7.29 -13.10
CA TRP A 205 10.42 -8.25 -12.24
C TRP A 205 10.13 -9.69 -12.66
N GLU A 206 11.20 -10.45 -12.82
CA GLU A 206 11.23 -11.86 -13.16
C GLU A 206 11.95 -12.63 -12.06
N TYR A 207 11.45 -13.83 -11.80
CA TYR A 207 11.92 -14.70 -10.73
C TYR A 207 12.48 -15.98 -11.33
N GLY A 208 13.63 -16.38 -10.82
CA GLY A 208 14.33 -17.52 -11.39
C GLY A 208 15.41 -18.07 -10.46
N TYR A 209 16.19 -18.98 -11.01
CA TYR A 209 17.27 -19.64 -10.29
C TYR A 209 18.47 -19.94 -11.20
N CYS A 210 19.59 -20.25 -10.58
CA CYS A 210 20.84 -20.66 -11.21
C CYS A 210 21.51 -21.74 -10.35
N ALA A 211 21.85 -22.88 -10.95
CA ALA A 211 22.62 -23.92 -10.27
C ALA A 211 24.13 -23.68 -10.44
N HIS A 212 24.91 -23.84 -9.38
CA HIS A 212 26.36 -23.66 -9.39
C HIS A 212 27.04 -24.55 -8.33
N ASP A 213 28.37 -24.64 -8.36
CA ASP A 213 29.12 -25.40 -7.34
C ASP A 213 29.08 -24.65 -5.99
N LEU A 214 28.79 -25.38 -4.91
CA LEU A 214 28.69 -24.87 -3.55
C LEU A 214 29.98 -24.16 -3.12
N GLY A 215 29.84 -23.02 -2.43
CA GLY A 215 30.97 -22.24 -1.92
C GLY A 215 31.77 -21.46 -2.98
N LYS A 216 31.44 -21.57 -4.27
CA LYS A 216 32.04 -20.72 -5.31
C LYS A 216 31.30 -19.39 -5.43
N LYS A 217 32.06 -18.31 -5.60
CA LYS A 217 31.50 -17.00 -5.93
C LYS A 217 30.78 -17.06 -7.27
N VAL A 218 29.53 -16.67 -7.27
CA VAL A 218 28.71 -16.59 -8.47
C VAL A 218 28.76 -15.16 -9.03
N THR A 219 28.91 -15.04 -10.34
CA THR A 219 28.78 -13.77 -11.05
C THR A 219 27.66 -13.88 -12.06
N PHE A 220 27.00 -12.75 -12.35
CA PHE A 220 25.89 -12.72 -13.31
C PHE A 220 26.26 -13.32 -14.68
N SER A 221 27.47 -13.04 -15.18
CA SER A 221 27.98 -13.58 -16.45
C SER A 221 28.02 -15.12 -16.52
N ASN A 222 28.15 -15.77 -15.36
CA ASN A 222 28.29 -17.22 -15.27
C ASN A 222 26.94 -17.90 -15.02
N CYS A 223 25.88 -17.14 -14.78
CA CYS A 223 24.56 -17.67 -14.47
C CYS A 223 23.61 -17.56 -15.65
N HIS A 224 22.97 -18.69 -15.99
CA HIS A 224 21.86 -18.72 -16.92
C HIS A 224 20.55 -18.62 -16.14
N PHE A 225 19.81 -17.52 -16.33
CA PHE A 225 18.53 -17.29 -15.66
C PHE A 225 17.49 -18.32 -16.16
N GLN A 226 16.99 -19.16 -15.25
CA GLN A 226 15.92 -20.11 -15.52
C GLN A 226 14.66 -19.66 -14.77
N HIS A 227 13.54 -19.53 -15.47
CA HIS A 227 12.26 -19.17 -14.85
C HIS A 227 11.78 -20.26 -13.90
N LEU A 228 11.20 -19.86 -12.78
CA LEU A 228 10.53 -20.81 -11.88
C LEU A 228 9.23 -21.32 -12.52
N PRO A 229 9.03 -22.65 -12.59
CA PRO A 229 7.95 -23.24 -13.38
C PRO A 229 6.57 -23.14 -12.73
N ASP A 230 6.49 -23.12 -11.39
CA ASP A 230 5.24 -23.25 -10.65
C ASP A 230 5.00 -22.06 -9.71
N TYR A 231 3.87 -21.37 -9.90
CA TYR A 231 3.39 -20.32 -9.00
C TYR A 231 2.26 -20.85 -8.10
N ASN A 232 2.49 -20.88 -6.80
CA ASN A 232 1.50 -21.20 -5.79
C ASN A 232 0.64 -19.95 -5.52
N LYS A 233 -0.61 -19.99 -6.02
CA LYS A 233 -1.55 -18.86 -5.92
C LYS A 233 -2.03 -18.60 -4.49
N ASP A 234 -2.15 -19.64 -3.66
CA ASP A 234 -2.69 -19.52 -2.31
C ASP A 234 -1.67 -18.87 -1.36
N GLU A 235 -0.38 -19.11 -1.60
CA GLU A 235 0.73 -18.58 -0.79
C GLU A 235 1.48 -17.43 -1.46
N ALA A 236 1.05 -17.03 -2.66
CA ALA A 236 1.62 -15.96 -3.48
C ALA A 236 3.15 -16.08 -3.68
N ARG A 237 3.65 -17.29 -3.96
CA ARG A 237 5.08 -17.58 -4.14
C ARG A 237 5.35 -18.57 -5.26
N TYR A 238 6.52 -18.43 -5.90
CA TYR A 238 7.04 -19.41 -6.85
C TYR A 238 7.81 -20.48 -6.11
N GLU A 239 7.63 -21.75 -6.47
CA GLU A 239 8.25 -22.90 -5.81
C GLU A 239 8.92 -23.80 -6.87
N MET A 240 10.01 -24.49 -6.50
CA MET A 240 10.46 -25.66 -7.28
C MET A 240 10.06 -26.95 -6.57
N ASN A 241 9.55 -27.89 -7.35
CA ASN A 241 9.18 -29.21 -6.87
C ASN A 241 10.43 -29.97 -6.40
N SER A 242 10.55 -30.23 -5.09
CA SER A 242 11.59 -31.12 -4.56
C SER A 242 11.08 -32.56 -4.58
N LEU A 243 11.81 -33.47 -5.24
CA LEU A 243 11.47 -34.89 -5.29
C LEU A 243 11.64 -35.60 -3.93
N THR A 244 12.15 -34.92 -2.90
CA THR A 244 12.50 -35.44 -1.58
C THR A 244 11.52 -35.10 -0.46
N GLY A 245 10.63 -34.12 -0.63
CA GLY A 245 9.82 -33.61 0.47
C GLY A 245 10.58 -32.75 1.51
N THR A 246 11.79 -32.26 1.19
CA THR A 246 12.52 -31.25 1.98
C THR A 246 12.37 -29.85 1.40
N SER A 247 12.73 -28.80 2.18
CA SER A 247 12.57 -27.36 1.93
C SER A 247 12.67 -26.97 0.45
N TRP A 248 11.64 -26.29 -0.06
CA TRP A 248 11.57 -25.84 -1.45
C TRP A 248 12.29 -24.51 -1.60
N PRO A 249 13.08 -24.30 -2.67
CA PRO A 249 13.50 -22.95 -2.98
C PRO A 249 12.21 -22.19 -3.33
N PHE A 250 11.98 -21.07 -2.67
CA PHE A 250 10.81 -20.28 -2.96
C PHE A 250 11.16 -18.82 -3.10
N VAL A 251 10.38 -18.14 -3.95
CA VAL A 251 10.40 -16.69 -4.08
C VAL A 251 8.99 -16.18 -3.98
N GLY A 252 8.68 -15.58 -2.83
CA GLY A 252 7.44 -14.86 -2.61
C GLY A 252 7.61 -13.36 -2.80
N ARG A 253 6.53 -12.63 -2.51
CA ARG A 253 6.52 -11.16 -2.55
C ARG A 253 7.66 -10.53 -1.75
N PHE A 254 7.84 -10.97 -0.51
CA PHE A 254 8.88 -10.47 0.38
C PHE A 254 9.90 -11.56 0.74
N GLY A 255 9.52 -12.84 0.72
CA GLY A 255 10.42 -13.94 1.11
C GLY A 255 11.25 -14.50 -0.03
N MET A 256 12.48 -14.92 0.28
CA MET A 256 13.32 -15.77 -0.54
C MET A 256 13.91 -16.89 0.31
N HIS A 257 13.95 -18.09 -0.24
CA HIS A 257 14.64 -19.23 0.34
C HIS A 257 15.46 -19.89 -0.78
N PRO A 258 16.80 -19.84 -0.73
CA PRO A 258 17.64 -20.33 -1.79
C PRO A 258 18.17 -21.75 -1.56
N SER A 259 17.69 -22.47 -0.55
CA SER A 259 18.25 -23.78 -0.22
C SER A 259 17.46 -24.92 -0.87
N VAL A 260 18.16 -25.72 -1.68
CA VAL A 260 17.69 -27.02 -2.18
C VAL A 260 18.78 -28.04 -1.95
N SER A 261 18.40 -29.17 -1.37
CA SER A 261 19.17 -30.40 -1.52
C SER A 261 18.83 -31.01 -2.87
N ILE A 262 19.70 -30.78 -3.87
CA ILE A 262 19.59 -31.46 -5.16
C ILE A 262 19.95 -32.93 -4.91
N LEU A 263 18.96 -33.82 -5.00
CA LEU A 263 19.26 -35.27 -5.07
C LEU A 263 20.18 -35.52 -6.27
N ASP A 264 21.29 -36.21 -6.00
CA ASP A 264 22.35 -36.65 -6.91
C ASP A 264 23.61 -35.75 -7.01
N ASP A 265 23.68 -34.58 -6.36
CA ASP A 265 24.93 -33.80 -6.35
C ASP A 265 25.06 -32.89 -5.11
N SER A 266 25.67 -33.42 -4.05
CA SER A 266 25.92 -32.67 -2.79
C SER A 266 26.80 -31.44 -2.96
N ASP A 267 27.48 -31.32 -4.10
CA ASP A 267 28.45 -30.26 -4.38
C ASP A 267 27.82 -29.07 -5.13
N LYS A 268 26.50 -29.10 -5.40
CA LYS A 268 25.78 -28.03 -6.08
C LYS A 268 24.79 -27.29 -5.17
N SER A 269 24.73 -25.98 -5.31
CA SER A 269 23.73 -25.10 -4.69
C SER A 269 22.90 -24.37 -5.74
N ILE A 270 21.71 -23.95 -5.32
CA ILE A 270 20.83 -23.10 -6.12
C ILE A 270 20.92 -21.67 -5.61
N THR A 271 21.34 -20.75 -6.49
CA THR A 271 21.16 -19.32 -6.27
C THR A 271 19.77 -18.94 -6.75
N VAL A 272 19.03 -18.23 -5.92
CA VAL A 272 17.76 -17.63 -6.31
C VAL A 272 18.00 -16.23 -6.87
N LEU A 273 17.29 -15.92 -7.95
CA LEU A 273 17.46 -14.71 -8.74
C LEU A 273 16.17 -13.89 -8.75
N ARG A 274 16.30 -12.58 -8.47
CA ARG A 274 15.28 -11.57 -8.79
C ARG A 274 15.85 -10.62 -9.83
N ARG A 275 15.31 -10.65 -11.05
CA ARG A 275 15.76 -9.82 -12.17
C ARG A 275 14.70 -8.80 -12.52
N PHE A 276 15.03 -7.52 -12.57
CA PHE A 276 14.21 -6.51 -13.23
C PHE A 276 14.78 -6.23 -14.60
N LYS A 277 13.95 -6.34 -15.64
CA LYS A 277 14.30 -5.91 -16.98
C LYS A 277 13.60 -4.58 -17.28
N SER A 278 14.40 -3.54 -17.43
CA SER A 278 13.91 -2.18 -17.62
C SER A 278 13.20 -2.03 -18.96
N ASN A 279 12.06 -1.36 -18.93
CA ASN A 279 11.38 -0.80 -20.08
C ASN A 279 11.25 0.73 -19.96
N ILE A 280 11.95 1.32 -18.99
CA ILE A 280 11.92 2.74 -18.64
C ILE A 280 13.26 3.40 -18.96
N VAL A 281 13.21 4.71 -19.17
CA VAL A 281 14.39 5.58 -19.37
C VAL A 281 14.37 6.62 -18.26
N GLY A 282 15.47 6.78 -17.53
CA GLY A 282 15.55 7.86 -16.56
C GLY A 282 16.74 7.75 -15.63
N ASP A 283 16.84 8.72 -14.72
CA ASP A 283 17.74 8.60 -13.60
C ASP A 283 17.02 7.97 -12.41
N MET A 284 17.62 6.93 -11.83
CA MET A 284 17.02 6.10 -10.79
C MET A 284 17.94 5.93 -9.59
N LYS A 285 17.34 5.51 -8.47
CA LYS A 285 18.01 4.95 -7.30
C LYS A 285 17.41 3.59 -6.95
N LEU A 286 18.22 2.78 -6.29
CA LEU A 286 17.79 1.51 -5.71
C LEU A 286 17.88 1.60 -4.19
N LYS A 287 16.85 1.10 -3.51
CA LYS A 287 16.90 0.78 -2.08
C LYS A 287 16.75 -0.72 -1.91
N LEU A 288 17.66 -1.33 -1.16
CA LEU A 288 17.67 -2.75 -0.82
C LEU A 288 17.56 -2.89 0.70
N SER A 289 16.59 -3.64 1.15
CA SER A 289 16.40 -4.05 2.54
C SER A 289 16.42 -5.57 2.61
N ILE A 290 17.27 -6.14 3.46
CA ILE A 290 17.32 -7.58 3.70
C ILE A 290 17.16 -7.85 5.19
N HIS A 291 16.15 -8.65 5.53
CA HIS A 291 15.93 -9.16 6.87
C HIS A 291 16.08 -10.68 6.85
N HIS A 292 16.52 -11.24 7.97
CA HIS A 292 16.57 -12.67 8.11
C HIS A 292 15.17 -13.24 8.41
N GLY A 293 14.80 -14.36 7.78
CA GLY A 293 13.44 -14.91 7.81
C GLY A 293 13.19 -15.97 8.88
N MET A 294 14.20 -16.76 9.27
CA MET A 294 14.06 -17.85 10.26
C MET A 294 15.37 -18.07 10.99
N PRO A 295 15.42 -18.15 12.33
CA PRO A 295 16.65 -18.12 13.15
C PRO A 295 17.61 -19.32 12.99
N CYS A 296 17.37 -20.21 12.03
CA CYS A 296 18.20 -21.37 11.72
C CYS A 296 19.02 -21.13 10.44
N GLY A 297 20.06 -21.94 10.29
CA GLY A 297 20.94 -21.97 9.12
C GLY A 297 22.30 -21.33 9.36
N ASP A 298 23.12 -21.19 8.32
CA ASP A 298 24.39 -20.44 8.36
C ASP A 298 24.34 -19.11 7.59
N GLY A 299 23.23 -18.86 6.89
CA GLY A 299 22.90 -17.61 6.24
C GLY A 299 23.08 -17.66 4.72
N VAL A 300 22.98 -16.49 4.10
CA VAL A 300 23.04 -16.37 2.64
C VAL A 300 24.09 -15.37 2.20
N LEU A 301 24.59 -15.57 0.99
CA LEU A 301 25.39 -14.60 0.27
C LEU A 301 24.50 -13.80 -0.70
N ALA A 302 24.39 -12.50 -0.46
CA ALA A 302 23.61 -11.57 -1.27
C ALA A 302 24.52 -10.70 -2.16
N GLN A 303 24.13 -10.54 -3.43
CA GLN A 303 24.84 -9.73 -4.43
C GLN A 303 23.83 -9.02 -5.34
N LEU A 304 24.03 -7.73 -5.59
CA LEU A 304 23.18 -6.91 -6.46
C LEU A 304 23.98 -6.38 -7.66
N TYR A 305 23.41 -6.50 -8.85
CA TYR A 305 24.03 -6.16 -10.12
C TYR A 305 23.16 -5.20 -10.94
N PHE A 306 23.83 -4.39 -11.75
CA PHE A 306 23.26 -3.61 -12.85
C PHE A 306 24.03 -3.93 -14.14
N GLY A 307 23.37 -4.59 -15.09
CA GLY A 307 24.03 -5.30 -16.18
C GLY A 307 25.05 -6.30 -15.63
N SER A 308 26.29 -6.21 -16.10
CA SER A 308 27.42 -7.02 -15.59
C SER A 308 28.14 -6.39 -14.39
N THR A 309 27.76 -5.19 -13.97
CA THR A 309 28.46 -4.44 -12.91
C THR A 309 27.82 -4.72 -11.56
N MET A 310 28.62 -5.11 -10.59
CA MET A 310 28.15 -5.30 -9.21
C MET A 310 27.92 -3.94 -8.56
N LEU A 311 26.68 -3.67 -8.14
CA LEU A 311 26.32 -2.45 -7.43
C LEU A 311 26.55 -2.59 -5.92
N TRP A 312 26.30 -3.78 -5.37
CA TRP A 312 26.39 -4.04 -3.94
C TRP A 312 26.68 -5.53 -3.66
N GLY A 313 27.35 -5.81 -2.53
CA GLY A 313 27.85 -7.13 -2.16
C GLY A 313 29.25 -7.44 -2.71
N PRO A 314 29.74 -8.69 -2.60
CA PRO A 314 29.14 -9.81 -1.88
C PRO A 314 28.99 -9.53 -0.39
N MET A 315 27.80 -9.81 0.17
CA MET A 315 27.52 -9.61 1.59
C MET A 315 26.95 -10.89 2.21
N HIS A 316 27.50 -11.31 3.35
CA HIS A 316 26.93 -12.38 4.15
C HIS A 316 25.80 -11.83 5.02
N VAL A 317 24.62 -12.44 4.92
CA VAL A 317 23.46 -12.15 5.76
C VAL A 317 23.30 -13.34 6.68
N LEU A 318 23.78 -13.18 7.91
CA LEU A 318 23.84 -14.25 8.91
C LEU A 318 22.52 -14.36 9.67
N PRO A 319 22.23 -15.54 10.25
CA PRO A 319 21.12 -15.68 11.15
C PRO A 319 21.22 -14.73 12.34
N ASN A 320 20.08 -14.16 12.72
CA ASN A 320 19.96 -13.19 13.83
C ASN A 320 20.81 -11.92 13.67
N SER A 321 21.27 -11.59 12.46
CA SER A 321 21.88 -10.28 12.22
C SER A 321 20.82 -9.18 12.18
N ASP A 322 21.24 -7.95 12.48
CA ASP A 322 20.41 -6.78 12.25
C ASP A 322 19.99 -6.69 10.77
N PRO A 323 18.82 -6.08 10.48
CA PRO A 323 18.40 -5.77 9.12
C PRO A 323 19.48 -5.02 8.35
N LEU A 324 19.68 -5.43 7.11
CA LEU A 324 20.61 -4.75 6.22
C LEU A 324 19.85 -3.80 5.32
N GLU A 325 20.21 -2.51 5.39
CA GLU A 325 19.68 -1.45 4.54
C GLU A 325 20.79 -0.89 3.65
N TRP A 326 20.52 -0.74 2.36
CA TRP A 326 21.43 -0.12 1.42
C TRP A 326 20.69 0.73 0.39
N THR A 327 21.30 1.84 -0.03
CA THR A 327 20.77 2.70 -1.08
C THR A 327 21.87 3.03 -2.08
N SER A 328 21.56 2.92 -3.37
CA SER A 328 22.50 3.21 -4.44
C SER A 328 22.73 4.70 -4.62
N ASN A 329 23.88 5.06 -5.21
CA ASN A 329 24.00 6.32 -5.90
C ASN A 329 23.04 6.37 -7.09
N LYS A 330 22.73 7.58 -7.56
CA LYS A 330 21.93 7.82 -8.76
C LYS A 330 22.61 7.17 -9.98
N PHE A 331 21.84 6.42 -10.77
CA PHE A 331 22.32 5.82 -12.03
C PHE A 331 21.29 6.00 -13.14
N LYS A 332 21.77 6.01 -14.39
CA LYS A 332 20.89 6.06 -15.56
C LYS A 332 20.46 4.65 -15.93
N ILE A 333 19.17 4.50 -16.19
CA ILE A 333 18.57 3.28 -16.72
C ILE A 333 18.03 3.54 -18.13
N GLN A 334 18.18 2.56 -18.99
CA GLN A 334 17.65 2.50 -20.35
C GLN A 334 16.76 1.26 -20.51
N PRO A 335 15.94 1.17 -21.57
CA PRO A 335 15.22 -0.04 -21.90
C PRO A 335 16.22 -1.17 -22.14
N GLU A 336 15.85 -2.38 -21.74
CA GLU A 336 16.65 -3.60 -21.75
C GLU A 336 17.77 -3.67 -20.70
N ASP A 337 18.08 -2.60 -19.98
CA ASP A 337 18.98 -2.69 -18.83
C ASP A 337 18.41 -3.63 -17.76
N SER A 338 19.28 -4.39 -17.12
CA SER A 338 18.87 -5.39 -16.13
C SER A 338 19.42 -5.10 -14.75
N ILE A 339 18.55 -5.12 -13.73
CA ILE A 339 18.96 -5.15 -12.32
C ILE A 339 18.77 -6.57 -11.84
N LEU A 340 19.75 -7.13 -11.14
CA LEU A 340 19.69 -8.51 -10.67
C LEU A 340 20.14 -8.60 -9.22
N LEU A 341 19.27 -9.11 -8.35
CA LEU A 341 19.62 -9.58 -7.02
C LEU A 341 19.81 -11.09 -7.04
N MET A 342 20.97 -11.53 -6.56
CA MET A 342 21.37 -12.92 -6.42
C MET A 342 21.49 -13.26 -4.95
N ILE A 343 20.78 -14.29 -4.50
CA ILE A 343 20.84 -14.79 -3.12
C ILE A 343 21.24 -16.26 -3.18
N SER A 344 22.42 -16.59 -2.66
CA SER A 344 22.96 -17.95 -2.63
C SER A 344 23.04 -18.45 -1.21
N PRO A 345 22.74 -19.72 -0.92
CA PRO A 345 22.95 -20.26 0.41
C PRO A 345 24.46 -20.39 0.70
N LEU A 346 24.86 -20.24 1.96
CA LEU A 346 26.26 -20.50 2.37
C LEU A 346 26.50 -22.01 2.53
N SER A 347 25.49 -22.74 3.00
CA SER A 347 25.49 -24.20 3.06
C SER A 347 24.13 -24.81 2.67
N ASN A 348 24.07 -26.13 2.46
CA ASN A 348 22.82 -26.82 2.16
C ASN A 348 22.19 -27.37 3.44
N ASP A 349 21.62 -26.50 4.27
CA ASP A 349 20.99 -26.86 5.54
C ASP A 349 19.45 -26.76 5.56
N GLY A 350 18.85 -26.29 4.46
CA GLY A 350 17.40 -26.20 4.28
C GLY A 350 16.71 -25.09 5.07
N CYS A 351 17.44 -24.21 5.75
CA CYS A 351 16.90 -23.28 6.76
C CYS A 351 17.14 -21.79 6.43
N ASP A 352 18.00 -21.49 5.45
CA ASP A 352 18.41 -20.14 5.08
C ASP A 352 17.33 -19.28 4.39
N SER A 353 16.32 -18.81 5.13
CA SER A 353 15.32 -17.88 4.60
C SER A 353 15.67 -16.42 4.88
N ILE A 354 15.34 -15.54 3.93
CA ILE A 354 15.43 -14.09 4.09
C ILE A 354 14.15 -13.41 3.60
N LEU A 355 13.86 -12.24 4.15
CA LEU A 355 12.95 -11.26 3.58
C LEU A 355 13.78 -10.22 2.84
N VAL A 356 13.36 -9.86 1.64
CA VAL A 356 14.03 -8.91 0.77
C VAL A 356 13.02 -7.92 0.24
N GLU A 357 13.32 -6.64 0.38
CA GLU A 357 12.64 -5.53 -0.31
C GLU A 357 13.67 -4.84 -1.21
N LEU A 358 13.28 -4.54 -2.45
CA LEU A 358 14.13 -3.95 -3.48
C LEU A 358 13.28 -2.99 -4.28
N ASP A 359 13.47 -1.70 -4.02
CA ASP A 359 12.70 -0.63 -4.62
C ASP A 359 13.56 0.10 -5.64
N LEU A 360 13.04 0.22 -6.86
CA LEU A 360 13.58 1.09 -7.91
C LEU A 360 12.73 2.35 -7.99
N TYR A 361 13.32 3.53 -7.79
CA TYR A 361 12.58 4.78 -7.78
C TYR A 361 13.32 5.94 -8.47
N ALA A 362 12.55 6.84 -9.08
CA ALA A 362 13.05 8.10 -9.64
C ALA A 362 13.32 9.12 -8.51
N GLU A 363 14.43 9.85 -8.60
CA GLU A 363 14.86 10.82 -7.57
C GLU A 363 14.25 12.22 -7.76
N GLU A 364 13.18 12.40 -8.54
CA GLU A 364 12.40 13.62 -8.38
C GLU A 364 11.70 13.52 -7.02
N GLU A 365 12.41 14.07 -6.02
CA GLU A 365 11.89 14.61 -4.78
C GLU A 365 10.61 13.91 -4.35
N LEU A 366 10.77 12.86 -3.53
CA LEU A 366 9.76 12.41 -2.56
C LEU A 366 9.44 13.58 -1.61
N TYR A 367 9.00 14.70 -2.14
CA TYR A 367 8.12 15.65 -1.49
C TYR A 367 6.74 15.06 -1.72
N TYR A 368 6.52 13.99 -0.97
CA TYR A 368 5.20 13.74 -0.47
C TYR A 368 5.19 14.48 0.87
#